data_AF-R9XJ41-F1
#
_entry.id   AF-R9XJ41-F1
#
_cell.length_a   1.000
_cell.length_b   1.000
_cell.length_c   1.000
_cell.angle_alpha   90.00
_cell.angle_beta   90.00
_cell.angle_gamma   90.00
#
_symmetry.space_group_name_H-M   'P 1'
#
loop_
_entity.id
_entity.type
_entity.pdbx_description
1 polymer ?
#
loop_
_entity_poly.entity_id
_entity_poly.type
_entity_poly.pdbx_seq_one_letter_code
_entity_poly.pdbx_strand_id
1 'polypeptide(L)'
;MDTTALHADYVDATAALVRALARLYLAQQDCAAPDPAQLEHYVRPQLVASANAATTRLLPGNPLAAQLQALRSASYRADAELRTQLAAQWRLLQLFAEQRAAYCALAEDTAVLYSKLRARHAARTRRPSQRSAAAERMRELLLLLIVQGGYHGTHPRVDGWVRRLTLT
;
A
#
# COMPACT_ATOMS: atom_id res chain seq x y z
N MET A 1 0.47 -4.29 -41.71
CA MET A 1 -0.73 -3.76 -41.02
C MET A 1 -0.56 -4.04 -39.55
N ASP A 2 -0.86 -3.07 -38.69
CA ASP A 2 -0.69 -3.19 -37.24
C ASP A 2 -1.79 -4.07 -36.65
N THR A 3 -1.50 -5.37 -36.53
CA THR A 3 -2.46 -6.38 -36.06
C THR A 3 -2.72 -6.29 -34.55
N THR A 4 -1.99 -5.42 -33.84
CA THR A 4 -2.12 -5.25 -32.38
C THR A 4 -3.42 -4.56 -32.00
N ALA A 5 -3.84 -3.52 -32.73
CA ALA A 5 -5.10 -2.82 -32.50
C ALA A 5 -6.30 -3.75 -32.76
N LEU A 6 -6.28 -4.48 -33.88
CA LEU A 6 -7.33 -5.44 -34.22
C LEU A 6 -7.42 -6.57 -33.18
N HIS A 7 -6.29 -6.99 -32.63
CA HIS A 7 -6.26 -8.00 -31.57
C HIS A 7 -6.88 -7.47 -30.26
N ALA A 8 -6.58 -6.23 -29.88
CA ALA A 8 -7.18 -5.60 -28.71
C ALA A 8 -8.70 -5.49 -28.85
N ASP A 9 -9.19 -4.99 -29.99
CA ASP A 9 -10.62 -4.90 -30.27
C ASP A 9 -11.31 -6.27 -30.23
N TYR A 10 -10.66 -7.29 -30.78
CA TYR A 10 -11.16 -8.67 -30.71
C TYR A 10 -11.26 -9.19 -29.29
N VAL A 11 -10.25 -8.96 -28.45
CA VAL A 11 -10.24 -9.38 -27.04
C VAL A 11 -11.37 -8.70 -26.26
N ASP A 12 -11.53 -7.40 -26.45
CA ASP A 12 -12.57 -6.61 -25.77
C ASP A 12 -13.97 -7.04 -26.21
N ALA A 13 -14.20 -7.21 -27.51
CA ALA A 13 -15.47 -7.71 -28.04
C ALA A 13 -15.79 -9.12 -27.53
N THR A 14 -14.79 -10.01 -27.48
CA THR A 14 -14.96 -11.38 -26.96
C THR A 14 -15.31 -11.37 -25.47
N ALA A 15 -14.63 -10.55 -24.67
CA ALA A 15 -14.91 -10.41 -23.25
C ALA A 15 -16.31 -9.84 -23.00
N ALA A 16 -16.72 -8.84 -23.78
CA ALA A 16 -18.06 -8.27 -23.71
C ALA A 16 -19.15 -9.30 -24.06
N LEU A 17 -18.93 -10.09 -25.11
CA LEU A 17 -19.85 -11.16 -25.53
C LEU A 17 -20.00 -12.23 -24.45
N VAL A 18 -18.89 -12.76 -23.92
CA VAL A 18 -18.95 -13.79 -22.86
C VAL A 18 -19.66 -13.26 -21.62
N ARG A 19 -19.42 -12.01 -21.23
CA ARG A 19 -20.14 -11.37 -20.12
C ARG A 19 -21.64 -11.21 -20.40
N ALA A 20 -22.02 -10.83 -21.60
CA ALA A 20 -23.43 -10.73 -22.00
C ALA A 20 -24.12 -12.09 -21.94
N LEU A 21 -23.46 -13.15 -22.43
CA LEU A 21 -23.96 -14.52 -22.36
C LEU A 21 -24.10 -15.03 -20.93
N ALA A 22 -23.13 -14.73 -20.07
CA ALA A 22 -23.20 -15.09 -18.65
C ALA A 22 -24.36 -14.38 -17.92
N ARG A 23 -24.59 -13.09 -18.23
CA ARG A 23 -25.75 -12.35 -17.71
C ARG A 23 -27.07 -12.91 -18.21
N LEU A 24 -27.16 -13.27 -19.49
CA LEU A 24 -28.34 -13.89 -20.07
C LEU A 24 -28.64 -15.23 -19.41
N TYR A 25 -27.62 -16.07 -19.22
CA TYR A 25 -27.76 -17.35 -18.53
C TYR A 25 -28.26 -17.17 -17.09
N LEU A 26 -27.71 -16.23 -16.34
CA LEU A 26 -28.13 -15.94 -14.98
C LEU A 26 -29.55 -15.38 -14.91
N ALA A 27 -29.93 -14.52 -15.85
CA ALA A 27 -31.29 -14.01 -15.96
C ALA A 27 -32.30 -15.13 -16.25
N GLN A 28 -31.92 -16.16 -17.02
CA GLN A 28 -32.75 -17.35 -17.24
C GLN A 28 -32.89 -18.25 -16.00
N GLN A 29 -31.99 -18.11 -15.02
CA GLN A 29 -32.00 -18.84 -13.75
C GLN A 29 -32.61 -17.99 -12.61
N ASP A 30 -33.48 -17.04 -12.94
CA ASP A 30 -34.12 -16.10 -12.02
C ASP A 30 -33.14 -15.19 -11.23
N CYS A 31 -31.91 -15.04 -11.72
CA CYS A 31 -30.91 -14.12 -11.17
C CYS A 31 -30.78 -12.87 -12.04
N ALA A 32 -31.71 -11.92 -11.86
CA ALA A 32 -31.78 -10.69 -12.68
C ALA A 32 -30.61 -9.71 -12.44
N ALA A 33 -30.00 -9.74 -11.26
CA ALA A 33 -28.91 -8.84 -10.87
C ALA A 33 -27.80 -9.61 -10.16
N PRO A 34 -26.91 -10.31 -10.91
CA PRO A 34 -25.84 -11.07 -10.31
C PRO A 34 -24.79 -10.16 -9.69
N ASP A 35 -24.30 -10.55 -8.50
CA ASP A 35 -23.12 -9.94 -7.88
C ASP A 35 -21.90 -10.08 -8.82
N PRO A 36 -21.03 -9.07 -8.94
CA PRO A 36 -19.76 -9.17 -9.66
C PRO A 36 -18.98 -10.48 -9.46
N ALA A 37 -18.90 -11.01 -8.24
CA ALA A 37 -18.19 -12.26 -7.98
C ALA A 37 -18.90 -13.48 -8.61
N GLN A 38 -20.23 -13.50 -8.53
CA GLN A 38 -21.06 -14.54 -9.15
C GLN A 38 -20.95 -14.48 -10.67
N LEU A 39 -20.99 -13.30 -11.28
CA LEU A 39 -20.82 -13.15 -12.73
C LEU A 39 -19.44 -13.64 -13.20
N GLU A 40 -18.38 -13.23 -12.51
CA GLU A 40 -17.00 -13.62 -12.87
C GLU A 40 -16.76 -15.13 -12.71
N HIS A 41 -17.50 -15.82 -11.84
CA HIS A 41 -17.48 -17.29 -11.74
C HIS A 41 -17.85 -17.98 -13.06
N TYR A 42 -18.81 -17.42 -13.82
CA TYR A 42 -19.25 -17.99 -15.12
C TYR A 42 -18.42 -17.48 -16.30
N VAL A 43 -17.91 -16.24 -16.22
CA VAL A 43 -17.16 -15.60 -17.32
C VAL A 43 -15.74 -16.14 -17.42
N ARG A 44 -15.04 -16.24 -16.30
CA ARG A 44 -13.61 -16.56 -16.27
C ARG A 44 -13.27 -17.93 -16.88
N PRO A 45 -14.00 -19.03 -16.57
CA PRO A 45 -13.72 -20.33 -17.18
C PRO A 45 -13.92 -20.34 -18.70
N GLN A 46 -14.92 -19.61 -19.20
CA GLN A 46 -15.19 -19.52 -20.64
C GLN A 46 -14.07 -18.81 -21.39
N LEU A 47 -13.59 -17.67 -20.85
CA LEU A 47 -12.45 -16.96 -21.44
C LEU A 47 -11.17 -17.81 -21.44
N VAL A 48 -10.92 -18.53 -20.34
CA VAL A 48 -9.77 -19.46 -20.24
C VAL A 48 -9.90 -20.60 -21.25
N ALA A 49 -11.09 -21.18 -21.40
CA ALA A 49 -11.33 -22.25 -22.36
C ALA A 49 -11.11 -21.77 -23.82
N SER A 50 -11.60 -20.58 -24.17
CA SER A 50 -11.39 -19.98 -25.49
C SER A 50 -9.91 -19.72 -25.78
N ALA A 51 -9.16 -19.17 -24.82
CA ALA A 51 -7.73 -18.95 -24.95
C ALA A 51 -6.94 -20.28 -25.08
N ASN A 52 -7.31 -21.29 -24.29
CA ASN A 52 -6.68 -22.60 -24.34
C ASN A 52 -6.95 -23.30 -25.67
N ALA A 53 -8.19 -23.26 -26.18
CA ALA A 53 -8.56 -23.84 -27.46
C ALA A 53 -7.82 -23.19 -28.65
N ALA A 54 -7.60 -21.88 -28.58
CA ALA A 54 -6.85 -21.15 -29.60
C ALA A 54 -5.37 -21.54 -29.64
N THR A 55 -4.79 -21.89 -28.48
CA THR A 55 -3.35 -22.18 -28.36
C THR A 55 -2.99 -23.65 -28.55
N THR A 56 -3.89 -24.58 -28.25
CA THR A 56 -3.63 -26.04 -28.38
C THR A 56 -3.74 -26.56 -29.81
N ARG A 57 -4.37 -25.82 -30.72
CA ARG A 57 -4.54 -26.21 -32.13
C ARG A 57 -3.38 -25.80 -33.06
N LEU A 58 -2.33 -25.17 -32.52
CA LEU A 58 -1.19 -24.72 -33.31
C LEU A 58 -0.20 -25.87 -33.51
N LEU A 59 -0.03 -26.32 -34.75
CA LEU A 59 0.90 -27.39 -35.13
C LEU A 59 2.36 -26.90 -35.18
N PRO A 60 3.35 -27.80 -34.96
CA PRO A 60 4.76 -27.47 -35.14
C PRO A 60 5.03 -27.02 -36.58
N GLY A 61 5.73 -25.89 -36.73
CA GLY A 61 5.99 -25.26 -38.05
C GLY A 61 5.07 -24.08 -38.39
N ASN A 62 4.02 -23.82 -37.61
CA ASN A 62 3.21 -22.61 -37.76
C ASN A 62 3.96 -21.39 -37.18
N PRO A 63 4.08 -20.26 -37.90
CA PRO A 63 4.73 -19.04 -37.40
C PRO A 63 4.07 -18.49 -36.12
N LEU A 64 2.75 -18.68 -35.96
CA LEU A 64 2.02 -18.28 -34.76
C LEU A 64 2.37 -19.14 -33.54
N ALA A 65 2.79 -20.41 -33.75
CA ALA A 65 3.25 -21.27 -32.67
C ALA A 65 4.57 -20.75 -32.07
N ALA A 66 5.50 -20.32 -32.92
CA ALA A 66 6.77 -19.72 -32.49
C ALA A 66 6.55 -18.38 -31.77
N GLN A 67 5.64 -17.54 -32.28
CA GLN A 67 5.26 -16.28 -31.61
C GLN A 67 4.62 -16.53 -30.25
N LEU A 68 3.71 -17.50 -30.14
CA LEU A 68 3.10 -17.90 -28.87
C LEU A 68 4.15 -18.41 -27.87
N GLN A 69 5.12 -19.21 -28.33
CA GLN A 69 6.20 -19.69 -27.47
C GLN A 69 7.07 -18.53 -26.96
N ALA A 70 7.41 -17.57 -27.83
CA ALA A 70 8.16 -16.38 -27.44
C ALA A 70 7.41 -15.53 -26.40
N LEU A 71 6.10 -15.30 -26.61
CA LEU A 71 5.24 -14.58 -25.67
C LEU A 71 5.15 -15.29 -24.31
N ARG A 72 4.97 -16.62 -24.31
CA ARG A 72 4.96 -17.42 -23.08
C ARG A 72 6.28 -17.30 -22.34
N SER A 73 7.41 -17.45 -23.03
CA SER A 73 8.74 -17.29 -22.42
C SER A 73 8.97 -15.89 -21.85
N ALA A 74 8.52 -14.84 -22.55
CA ALA A 74 8.60 -13.48 -22.05
C ALA A 74 7.75 -13.27 -20.79
N SER A 75 6.50 -13.77 -20.79
CA SER A 75 5.60 -13.72 -19.63
C SER A 75 6.20 -14.44 -18.41
N TYR A 76 6.74 -15.65 -18.58
CA TYR A 76 7.35 -16.38 -17.47
C TYR A 76 8.59 -15.68 -16.89
N ARG A 77 9.39 -15.00 -17.73
CA ARG A 77 10.52 -14.20 -17.24
C ARG A 77 10.04 -13.00 -16.44
N ALA A 78 9.03 -12.28 -16.93
CA ALA A 78 8.45 -11.15 -16.23
C ALA A 78 7.85 -11.58 -14.87
N ASP A 79 7.14 -12.71 -14.83
CA ASP A 79 6.59 -13.26 -13.57
C ASP A 79 7.70 -13.62 -12.57
N ALA A 80 8.81 -14.21 -13.05
CA ALA A 80 9.94 -14.54 -12.20
C ALA A 80 10.60 -13.27 -11.60
N GLU A 81 10.76 -12.22 -12.40
CA GLU A 81 11.28 -10.93 -11.95
C GLU A 81 10.33 -10.24 -10.95
N LEU A 82 9.03 -10.28 -11.20
CA LEU A 82 8.03 -9.68 -10.31
C LEU A 82 8.02 -10.41 -8.95
N ARG A 83 8.19 -11.75 -8.96
CA ARG A 83 8.33 -12.54 -7.72
C ARG A 83 9.59 -12.17 -6.93
N THR A 84 10.72 -11.94 -7.58
CA THR A 84 11.95 -11.53 -6.86
C THR A 84 11.81 -10.13 -6.27
N GLN A 85 11.18 -9.20 -6.99
CA GLN A 85 10.87 -7.86 -6.49
C GLN A 85 9.93 -7.90 -5.28
N LEU A 86 8.85 -8.68 -5.35
CA LEU A 86 7.92 -8.86 -4.22
C LEU A 86 8.61 -9.48 -3.00
N ALA A 87 9.48 -10.47 -3.20
CA ALA A 87 10.24 -11.07 -2.11
C ALA A 87 11.20 -10.04 -1.45
N ALA A 88 11.86 -9.19 -2.25
CA ALA A 88 12.70 -8.12 -1.74
C ALA A 88 11.89 -7.07 -0.95
N GLN A 89 10.73 -6.65 -1.48
CA GLN A 89 9.83 -5.73 -0.79
C GLN A 89 9.32 -6.31 0.53
N TRP A 90 8.94 -7.59 0.54
CA TRP A 90 8.51 -8.28 1.75
C TRP A 90 9.60 -8.28 2.82
N ARG A 91 10.85 -8.57 2.43
CA ARG A 91 12.01 -8.52 3.34
C ARG A 91 12.24 -7.11 3.90
N LEU A 92 12.09 -6.07 3.08
CA LEU A 92 12.20 -4.69 3.55
C LEU A 92 11.10 -4.32 4.56
N LEU A 93 9.87 -4.79 4.35
CA LEU A 93 8.77 -4.59 5.29
C LEU A 93 9.03 -5.29 6.63
N GLN A 94 9.57 -6.52 6.60
CA GLN A 94 9.98 -7.23 7.82
C GLN A 94 11.05 -6.46 8.58
N LEU A 95 12.13 -6.03 7.91
CA LEU A 95 13.19 -5.23 8.53
C LEU A 95 12.65 -3.92 9.11
N PHE A 96 11.76 -3.23 8.39
CA PHE A 96 11.13 -2.02 8.88
C PHE A 96 10.30 -2.28 10.15
N ALA A 97 9.52 -3.36 10.18
CA ALA A 97 8.73 -3.73 11.34
C ALA A 97 9.61 -4.05 12.56
N GLU A 98 10.70 -4.80 12.37
CA GLU A 98 11.69 -5.11 13.41
C GLU A 98 12.35 -3.84 13.96
N GLN A 99 12.83 -2.95 13.08
CA GLN A 99 13.44 -1.69 13.47
C GLN A 99 12.46 -0.77 14.19
N ARG A 100 11.19 -0.76 13.76
CA ARG A 100 10.13 0.00 14.42
C ARG A 100 9.87 -0.53 15.83
N ALA A 101 9.84 -1.84 16.02
CA ALA A 101 9.70 -2.44 17.35
C ALA A 101 10.87 -2.08 18.27
N ALA A 102 12.11 -2.17 17.76
CA ALA A 102 13.31 -1.77 18.50
C ALA A 102 13.30 -0.28 18.87
N TYR A 103 12.89 0.58 17.95
CA TYR A 103 12.73 2.01 18.19
C TYR A 103 11.69 2.30 19.28
N CYS A 104 10.54 1.63 19.23
CA CYS A 104 9.50 1.80 20.26
C CYS A 104 10.02 1.42 21.65
N ALA A 105 10.73 0.30 21.79
CA ALA A 105 11.35 -0.09 23.06
C ALA A 105 12.37 0.95 23.55
N LEU A 106 13.22 1.46 22.65
CA LEU A 106 14.19 2.52 22.98
C LEU A 106 13.49 3.82 23.41
N ALA A 107 12.39 4.18 22.76
CA ALA A 107 11.60 5.36 23.11
C ALA A 107 10.99 5.23 24.52
N GLU A 108 10.53 4.04 24.91
CA GLU A 108 10.03 3.77 26.26
C GLU A 108 11.14 3.86 27.31
N ASP A 109 12.29 3.25 27.07
CA ASP A 109 13.45 3.29 27.97
C ASP A 109 13.98 4.72 28.17
N THR A 110 14.10 5.48 27.08
CA THR A 110 14.56 6.86 27.12
C THR A 110 13.54 7.78 27.78
N ALA A 111 12.23 7.52 27.65
CA ALA A 111 11.20 8.26 28.37
C ALA A 111 11.35 8.12 29.90
N VAL A 112 11.70 6.92 30.40
CA VAL A 112 11.98 6.70 31.83
C VAL A 112 13.21 7.51 32.27
N LEU A 113 14.30 7.44 31.53
CA LEU A 113 15.53 8.20 31.84
C LEU A 113 15.29 9.72 31.81
N TYR A 114 14.59 10.21 30.78
CA TYR A 114 14.22 11.61 30.66
C TYR A 114 13.34 12.07 31.82
N SER A 115 12.38 11.25 32.26
CA SER A 115 11.53 11.57 33.42
C SER A 115 12.33 11.70 34.72
N LYS A 116 13.33 10.82 34.94
CA LYS A 116 14.25 10.88 36.10
C LYS A 116 15.14 12.12 36.04
N LEU A 117 15.68 12.44 34.87
CA LEU A 117 16.55 13.60 34.66
C LEU A 117 15.77 14.91 34.86
N ARG A 118 14.54 14.96 34.34
CA ARG A 118 13.59 16.05 34.58
C ARG A 118 13.22 16.21 36.06
N ALA A 119 12.95 15.11 36.77
CA ALA A 119 12.66 15.16 38.20
C ALA A 119 13.86 15.66 39.03
N ARG A 120 15.08 15.20 38.70
CA ARG A 120 16.33 15.70 39.31
C ARG A 120 16.55 17.18 38.99
N HIS A 121 16.33 17.61 37.76
CA HIS A 121 16.44 19.01 37.37
C HIS A 121 15.43 19.87 38.11
N ALA A 122 14.14 19.49 38.14
CA ALA A 122 13.09 20.19 38.87
C ALA A 122 13.37 20.27 40.38
N ALA A 123 13.92 19.22 41.00
CA ALA A 123 14.34 19.25 42.40
C ALA A 123 15.51 20.22 42.63
N ARG A 124 16.44 20.32 41.67
CA ARG A 124 17.61 21.22 41.73
C ARG A 124 17.24 22.68 41.41
N THR A 125 16.21 22.90 40.61
CA THR A 125 15.68 24.23 40.23
C THR A 125 14.47 24.65 41.07
N ARG A 126 14.10 23.93 42.12
CA ARG A 126 13.21 24.40 43.22
C ARG A 126 13.93 25.47 44.07
N ARG A 127 14.38 26.53 43.42
CA ARG A 127 14.47 27.88 44.01
C ARG A 127 13.29 28.66 43.45
N PRO A 128 12.66 29.56 44.22
CA PRO A 128 11.57 30.38 43.71
C PRO A 128 12.13 31.23 42.55
N SER A 129 11.78 30.89 41.31
CA SER A 129 12.21 31.67 40.16
C SER A 129 11.20 32.78 39.90
N GLN A 130 11.63 34.03 40.09
CA GLN A 130 11.12 35.12 39.29
C GLN A 130 11.26 34.71 37.81
N ARG A 131 10.15 34.68 37.08
CA ARG A 131 10.14 34.42 35.64
C ARG A 131 10.97 35.51 34.96
N SER A 132 12.15 35.16 34.43
CA SER A 132 12.95 36.09 33.65
C SER A 132 12.46 36.13 32.20
N ALA A 133 12.50 37.31 31.58
CA ALA A 133 12.08 37.51 30.18
C ALA A 133 12.82 36.60 29.18
N ALA A 134 14.03 36.14 29.53
CA ALA A 134 14.80 35.18 28.73
C ALA A 134 14.12 33.79 28.67
N ALA A 135 13.46 33.36 29.75
CA ALA A 135 12.75 32.10 29.78
C ALA A 135 11.47 32.13 28.93
N GLU A 136 10.80 33.29 28.84
CA GLU A 136 9.64 33.46 27.96
C GLU A 136 10.03 33.48 26.49
N ARG A 137 11.10 34.18 26.11
CA ARG A 137 11.63 34.15 24.74
C ARG A 137 12.07 32.74 24.30
N MET A 138 12.69 31.98 25.19
CA MET A 138 13.09 30.60 24.91
C MET A 138 11.85 29.68 24.71
N ARG A 139 10.77 29.93 25.46
CA ARG A 139 9.50 29.22 25.31
C ARG A 139 8.85 29.53 23.96
N GLU A 140 8.82 30.79 23.53
CA GLU A 140 8.27 31.19 22.23
C GLU A 140 9.07 30.58 21.07
N LEU A 141 10.40 30.56 21.17
CA LEU A 141 11.27 30.01 20.15
C LEU A 141 11.10 28.48 19.98
N LEU A 142 10.91 27.76 21.09
CA LEU A 142 10.61 26.32 21.05
C LEU A 142 9.24 26.02 20.42
N LEU A 143 8.23 26.87 20.65
CA LEU A 143 6.93 26.73 20.00
C LEU A 143 7.03 26.94 18.49
N LEU A 144 7.79 27.94 18.06
CA LEU A 144 8.03 28.24 16.66
C LEU A 144 8.73 27.08 15.93
N LEU A 145 9.73 26.46 16.58
CA LEU A 145 10.44 25.29 16.05
C LEU A 145 9.54 24.05 15.94
N ILE A 146 8.64 23.82 16.90
CA ILE A 146 7.70 22.68 16.86
C ILE A 146 6.65 22.87 15.76
N VAL A 147 6.15 24.11 15.59
CA VAL A 147 5.15 24.45 14.55
C VAL A 147 5.78 24.42 13.15
N GLN A 148 6.97 25.00 12.97
CA GLN A 148 7.66 24.98 11.67
C GLN A 148 8.27 23.61 11.32
N GLY A 149 8.62 22.80 12.33
CA GLY A 149 9.18 21.47 12.15
C GLY A 149 8.16 20.38 11.77
N GLY A 150 6.89 20.72 11.52
CA GLY A 150 5.88 19.75 11.06
C GLY A 150 5.52 18.70 12.11
N TYR A 151 5.45 19.07 13.39
CA TYR A 151 5.05 18.13 14.43
C TYR A 151 3.62 17.63 14.20
N HIS A 152 3.46 16.35 13.88
CA HIS A 152 2.18 15.73 13.50
C HIS A 152 1.36 15.16 14.67
N GLY A 153 1.65 15.56 15.91
CA GLY A 153 0.84 15.17 17.06
C GLY A 153 0.95 13.69 17.43
N THR A 154 2.17 13.21 17.66
CA THR A 154 2.45 11.80 17.92
C THR A 154 2.55 11.44 19.41
N HIS A 155 2.49 12.42 20.31
CA HIS A 155 2.69 12.18 21.74
C HIS A 155 1.67 12.91 22.61
N PRO A 156 0.76 12.20 23.32
CA PRO A 156 -0.42 12.78 23.96
C PRO A 156 -0.11 13.83 25.04
N ARG A 157 1.08 13.77 25.65
CA ARG A 157 1.53 14.83 26.58
C ARG A 157 1.99 16.12 25.89
N VAL A 158 2.56 16.02 24.70
CA VAL A 158 2.97 17.18 23.90
C VAL A 158 1.71 17.79 23.27
N ASP A 159 0.78 16.97 22.79
CA ASP A 159 -0.52 17.43 22.29
C ASP A 159 -1.35 18.12 23.37
N GLY A 160 -1.40 17.53 24.58
CA GLY A 160 -2.03 18.16 25.73
C GLY A 160 -1.29 19.39 26.25
N TRP A 161 0.00 19.55 25.94
CA TRP A 161 0.77 20.74 26.28
C TRP A 161 0.57 21.86 25.25
N VAL A 162 0.62 21.54 23.94
CA VAL A 162 0.29 22.45 22.84
C VAL A 162 -1.14 22.97 22.96
N ARG A 163 -2.13 22.09 23.24
CA ARG A 163 -3.52 22.53 23.47
C ARG A 163 -3.68 23.51 24.63
N ARG A 164 -2.90 23.36 25.70
CA ARG A 164 -2.92 24.30 26.84
C ARG A 164 -2.25 25.63 26.54
N LEU A 165 -1.44 25.69 25.47
CA LEU A 165 -0.71 26.87 25.05
C LEU A 165 -1.42 27.65 23.94
N THR A 166 -2.30 27.00 23.17
CA THR A 166 -3.10 27.65 22.12
C THR A 166 -4.50 28.09 22.59
N LEU A 167 -4.94 27.72 23.79
CA LEU A 167 -6.23 28.10 24.38
C LEU A 167 -6.13 29.34 25.30
N THR A 168 -5.42 30.37 24.86
CA THR A 168 -5.51 31.75 25.40
C THR A 168 -6.01 32.66 24.31
#